data_AF-A0A924KQ44-F1
#
_entry.id   AF-A0A924KQ44-F1
#
_cell.length_a   1.000
_cell.length_b   1.000
_cell.length_c   1.000
_cell.angle_alpha   90.00
_cell.angle_beta   90.00
_cell.angle_gamma   90.00
#
_symmetry.space_group_name_H-M   'P 1'
#
loop_
_entity.id
_entity.type
_entity.pdbx_description
1 polymer ?
#
loop_
_entity_poly.entity_id
_entity_poly.type
_entity_poly.pdbx_seq_one_letter_code
_entity_poly.pdbx_strand_id
1 'polypeptide(L)'
;MHRLFIQFYVCGILAGTSVGVLAAAEVSSRPAIVATPSTPDSPSFTPSAEPTVTVETDLWQRVRRGFVMGELVSPLVQNQELWYANRPDYINRFVERGARYMYHIIEEVEKRGLPTEIVLLPIIESAFNPQAYSGAHASGMWQFIPSTGKHFGLKQDFLTDNRRDVLLSTNAALDYLTKLYGMFNSWELAFAAYNCGEGCVGRAIAYNQRRGLPTDFVNLRLPNETKAYVPKLIAVKNIILSPASYGIGLPAVENRPFFTMVPAPEKIDVSLAAKLAEMAPDSFAQLNPSFNRPVAASGTGYFLVPIEHADIFRFNLELYKTLNAPLVSWTAVAAKRGEAVDAVARRHGMTAAYLRATNGPFKERKGRFTAPANFMAPNPKDASAILAAFDKKVILKRQQLDGTIAGGDDGPLIKGPAQSDPIQFAGLGRVARIETPELPVSLPAAALTSAPGTAAATTPAPPAASNAAASQPESAQPAGEASAAAGASTSTSTSAWMVYRVAKGDTLFNIARRAGIPLATLKAENQLASNAVSLGQNLRVPSSTAANFASTSIADSGTSAAATVTGKASVSASAAPKRAKRAKPITAVTYTVRNGDTLFGIARKFQISVNVLMSANRLKANTVLRPGLRLKVAG
;
A
#
# COMPACT_ATOMS: atom_id res chain seq x y z
N MET A 1 -37.70 -4.19 -46.75
CA MET A 1 -38.53 -5.41 -46.65
C MET A 1 -38.40 -6.21 -47.95
N HIS A 2 -38.80 -7.48 -47.96
CA HIS A 2 -38.66 -8.46 -49.06
C HIS A 2 -37.25 -8.99 -49.36
N ARG A 3 -36.94 -10.17 -48.80
CA ARG A 3 -36.69 -11.40 -49.57
C ARG A 3 -36.93 -12.63 -48.69
N LEU A 4 -37.91 -13.44 -49.08
CA LEU A 4 -38.19 -14.79 -48.60
C LEU A 4 -37.22 -15.79 -49.29
N PHE A 5 -37.11 -17.09 -48.97
CA PHE A 5 -37.29 -17.96 -47.80
C PHE A 5 -37.29 -19.40 -48.37
N ILE A 6 -36.53 -20.32 -47.78
CA ILE A 6 -36.71 -21.80 -47.72
C ILE A 6 -36.99 -22.62 -49.01
N GLN A 7 -36.18 -23.68 -49.17
CA GLN A 7 -36.60 -24.97 -49.77
C GLN A 7 -36.20 -26.10 -48.80
N PHE A 8 -36.95 -27.22 -48.78
CA PHE A 8 -36.85 -28.29 -47.77
C PHE A 8 -36.82 -29.69 -48.42
N TYR A 9 -36.31 -30.65 -47.64
CA TYR A 9 -36.58 -32.10 -47.65
C TYR A 9 -35.83 -33.08 -48.59
N VAL A 10 -35.76 -34.30 -48.06
CA VAL A 10 -34.98 -35.49 -48.42
C VAL A 10 -35.95 -36.66 -48.67
N CYS A 11 -35.67 -37.55 -49.63
CA CYS A 11 -35.78 -39.03 -49.50
C CYS A 11 -35.39 -39.75 -50.82
N GLY A 12 -34.85 -40.98 -50.74
CA GLY A 12 -34.62 -41.86 -51.89
C GLY A 12 -33.93 -43.18 -51.49
N ILE A 13 -34.62 -44.32 -51.64
CA ILE A 13 -34.20 -45.68 -51.28
C ILE A 13 -34.09 -46.54 -52.55
N LEU A 14 -33.20 -47.55 -52.60
CA LEU A 14 -33.41 -48.80 -53.35
C LEU A 14 -32.50 -49.95 -52.83
N ALA A 15 -32.85 -51.21 -53.12
CA ALA A 15 -32.38 -52.42 -52.41
C ALA A 15 -32.19 -53.67 -53.32
N GLY A 16 -31.58 -54.75 -52.79
CA GLY A 16 -31.52 -56.10 -53.38
C GLY A 16 -30.45 -57.02 -52.75
N THR A 17 -30.81 -57.97 -51.86
CA THR A 17 -30.90 -59.46 -52.07
C THR A 17 -29.57 -60.16 -52.46
N SER A 18 -28.83 -60.90 -51.61
CA SER A 18 -29.06 -62.25 -50.98
C SER A 18 -28.91 -63.44 -51.96
N VAL A 19 -28.47 -64.69 -51.65
CA VAL A 19 -28.26 -65.51 -50.42
C VAL A 19 -27.04 -66.49 -50.60
N GLY A 20 -26.36 -67.01 -49.55
CA GLY A 20 -25.48 -68.21 -49.67
C GLY A 20 -24.67 -68.64 -48.42
N VAL A 21 -24.75 -69.91 -48.00
CA VAL A 21 -24.12 -70.52 -46.81
C VAL A 21 -23.20 -71.68 -47.20
N LEU A 22 -22.07 -71.91 -46.48
CA LEU A 22 -21.57 -73.26 -46.17
C LEU A 22 -20.58 -73.25 -44.97
N ALA A 23 -20.43 -74.39 -44.28
CA ALA A 23 -19.60 -74.55 -43.07
C ALA A 23 -18.94 -75.95 -42.99
N ALA A 24 -17.75 -76.04 -42.37
CA ALA A 24 -17.05 -77.21 -41.77
C ALA A 24 -15.63 -76.73 -41.34
N ALA A 25 -15.08 -76.95 -40.13
CA ALA A 25 -14.75 -78.21 -39.42
C ALA A 25 -13.57 -78.97 -40.08
N GLU A 26 -12.49 -79.45 -39.42
CA GLU A 26 -12.03 -79.41 -38.02
C GLU A 26 -10.54 -79.95 -37.93
N VAL A 27 -9.98 -80.09 -36.71
CA VAL A 27 -8.87 -81.00 -36.29
C VAL A 27 -7.39 -80.52 -36.26
N SER A 28 -6.95 -80.19 -35.04
CA SER A 28 -5.74 -80.66 -34.30
C SER A 28 -4.44 -81.08 -35.03
N SER A 29 -3.31 -80.44 -34.70
CA SER A 29 -2.28 -81.04 -33.82
C SER A 29 -1.05 -80.11 -33.63
N ARG A 30 -0.30 -80.30 -32.53
CA ARG A 30 0.94 -79.57 -32.16
C ARG A 30 2.11 -80.57 -32.21
N PRO A 31 3.33 -80.16 -32.62
CA PRO A 31 4.38 -80.05 -31.58
C PRO A 31 5.49 -78.99 -31.80
N ALA A 32 6.15 -78.66 -30.68
CA ALA A 32 7.54 -78.24 -30.45
C ALA A 32 8.37 -77.38 -31.46
N ILE A 33 8.58 -76.11 -31.06
CA ILE A 33 9.87 -75.39 -30.90
C ILE A 33 11.04 -75.70 -31.88
N VAL A 34 11.39 -74.71 -32.71
CA VAL A 34 12.79 -74.33 -33.05
C VAL A 34 12.87 -72.80 -33.08
N ALA A 35 13.97 -72.20 -32.58
CA ALA A 35 14.16 -70.76 -32.47
C ALA A 35 14.90 -70.15 -33.68
N THR A 36 14.48 -68.95 -34.11
CA THR A 36 15.13 -68.09 -35.13
C THR A 36 14.91 -66.59 -34.73
N PRO A 37 15.53 -65.56 -35.34
CA PRO A 37 16.43 -64.69 -34.57
C PRO A 37 15.91 -63.25 -34.36
N SER A 38 16.66 -62.47 -33.57
CA SER A 38 16.36 -61.09 -33.17
C SER A 38 16.10 -60.12 -34.32
N THR A 39 15.00 -59.37 -34.22
CA THR A 39 14.69 -58.20 -35.06
C THR A 39 15.51 -56.98 -34.59
N PRO A 40 15.95 -56.06 -35.47
CA PRO A 40 16.71 -54.88 -35.05
C PRO A 40 15.90 -53.91 -34.17
N ASP A 41 16.59 -53.23 -33.25
CA ASP A 41 15.98 -52.29 -32.31
C ASP A 41 15.18 -51.18 -32.99
N SER A 42 13.93 -51.01 -32.56
CA SER A 42 13.16 -49.81 -32.87
C SER A 42 13.72 -48.63 -32.08
N PRO A 43 13.86 -47.43 -32.67
CA PRO A 43 14.36 -46.27 -31.94
C PRO A 43 13.42 -45.96 -30.77
N SER A 44 13.96 -46.05 -29.56
CA SER A 44 13.22 -45.74 -28.33
C SER A 44 12.85 -44.26 -28.33
N PHE A 45 11.57 -43.95 -28.60
CA PHE A 45 11.01 -42.65 -28.27
C PHE A 45 11.03 -42.48 -26.75
N THR A 46 12.09 -41.88 -26.23
CA THR A 46 12.05 -41.25 -24.91
C THR A 46 10.91 -40.24 -24.91
N PRO A 47 9.90 -40.36 -24.02
CA PRO A 47 8.89 -39.32 -23.88
C PRO A 47 9.61 -38.02 -23.54
N SER A 48 9.51 -37.02 -24.42
CA SER A 48 9.95 -35.67 -24.08
C SER A 48 9.18 -35.28 -22.83
N ALA A 49 9.89 -34.99 -21.73
CA ALA A 49 9.25 -34.62 -20.47
C ALA A 49 8.26 -33.48 -20.74
N GLU A 50 6.99 -33.69 -20.39
CA GLU A 50 6.00 -32.62 -20.48
C GLU A 50 6.51 -31.43 -19.66
N PRO A 51 6.36 -30.19 -20.15
CA PRO A 51 6.83 -29.02 -19.43
C PRO A 51 6.10 -28.95 -18.09
N THR A 52 6.82 -29.23 -17.01
CA THR A 52 6.27 -29.20 -15.66
C THR A 52 5.82 -27.78 -15.39
N VAL A 53 4.50 -27.56 -15.36
CA VAL A 53 3.91 -26.25 -15.06
C VAL A 53 4.19 -25.95 -13.59
N THR A 54 5.32 -25.31 -13.33
CA THR A 54 5.67 -24.80 -12.01
C THR A 54 4.65 -23.75 -11.62
N VAL A 55 3.77 -24.08 -10.67
CA VAL A 55 2.81 -23.12 -10.12
C VAL A 55 3.59 -22.02 -9.40
N GLU A 56 3.68 -20.85 -10.04
CA GLU A 56 4.31 -19.64 -9.48
C GLU A 56 3.55 -19.23 -8.20
N THR A 57 4.06 -19.62 -7.03
CA THR A 57 3.43 -19.28 -5.73
C THR A 57 3.82 -17.88 -5.24
N ASP A 58 4.98 -17.37 -5.66
CA ASP A 58 5.45 -16.01 -5.39
C ASP A 58 5.11 -15.08 -6.56
N LEU A 59 4.26 -14.09 -6.29
CA LEU A 59 3.77 -13.11 -7.24
C LEU A 59 4.90 -12.27 -7.86
N TRP A 60 6.06 -12.14 -7.19
CA TRP A 60 7.23 -11.49 -7.81
C TRP A 60 7.78 -12.26 -9.01
N GLN A 61 7.61 -13.58 -9.09
CA GLN A 61 8.00 -14.37 -10.27
C GLN A 61 7.15 -13.97 -11.48
N ARG A 62 5.82 -13.95 -11.30
CA ARG A 62 4.84 -13.50 -12.30
C ARG A 62 5.12 -12.07 -12.78
N VAL A 63 5.44 -11.15 -11.86
CA VAL A 63 5.84 -9.77 -12.18
C VAL A 63 7.13 -9.74 -12.99
N ARG A 64 8.22 -10.39 -12.56
CA ARG A 64 9.49 -10.38 -13.31
C ARG A 64 9.34 -10.91 -14.75
N ARG A 65 8.51 -11.94 -14.93
CA ARG A 65 8.27 -12.59 -16.23
C ARG A 65 7.61 -11.65 -17.25
N GLY A 66 6.81 -10.70 -16.80
CA GLY A 66 6.13 -9.73 -17.66
C GLY A 66 6.86 -8.38 -17.78
N PHE A 67 8.14 -8.29 -17.41
CA PHE A 67 8.94 -7.08 -17.64
C PHE A 67 9.35 -6.97 -19.11
N VAL A 68 9.20 -5.77 -19.68
CA VAL A 68 9.49 -5.49 -21.10
C VAL A 68 10.24 -4.18 -21.34
N MET A 69 10.38 -3.30 -20.35
CA MET A 69 11.23 -2.11 -20.51
C MET A 69 12.70 -2.51 -20.65
N GLY A 70 13.45 -1.71 -21.42
CA GLY A 70 14.91 -1.89 -21.55
C GLY A 70 15.68 -1.59 -20.27
N GLU A 71 17.01 -1.61 -20.39
CA GLU A 71 17.92 -1.05 -19.41
C GLU A 71 18.04 0.47 -19.63
N LEU A 72 18.00 1.25 -18.56
CA LEU A 72 18.26 2.70 -18.59
C LEU A 72 19.53 3.00 -17.78
N VAL A 73 20.68 3.00 -18.43
CA VAL A 73 21.95 3.34 -17.77
C VAL A 73 22.00 4.85 -17.51
N SER A 74 21.85 5.24 -16.24
CA SER A 74 21.92 6.65 -15.83
C SER A 74 22.39 6.78 -14.38
N PRO A 75 23.19 7.81 -14.03
CA PRO A 75 23.47 8.15 -12.64
C PRO A 75 22.20 8.40 -11.81
N LEU A 76 21.09 8.80 -12.45
CA LEU A 76 19.80 8.94 -11.76
C LEU A 76 19.21 7.58 -11.34
N VAL A 77 19.42 6.51 -12.11
CA VAL A 77 19.00 5.15 -11.71
C VAL A 77 19.83 4.69 -10.53
N GLN A 78 21.17 4.75 -10.66
CA GLN A 78 22.11 4.32 -9.61
C GLN A 78 21.85 5.03 -8.26
N ASN A 79 21.58 6.34 -8.30
CA ASN A 79 21.23 7.11 -7.10
C ASN A 79 19.92 6.64 -6.45
N GLN A 80 18.92 6.22 -7.24
CA GLN A 80 17.65 5.69 -6.73
C GLN A 80 17.80 4.24 -6.22
N GLU A 81 18.59 3.40 -6.90
CA GLU A 81 18.93 2.04 -6.44
C GLU A 81 19.60 2.09 -5.06
N LEU A 82 20.62 2.93 -4.90
CA LEU A 82 21.27 3.19 -3.61
C LEU A 82 20.29 3.77 -2.59
N TRP A 83 19.33 4.60 -3.00
CA TRP A 83 18.32 5.16 -2.10
C TRP A 83 17.40 4.07 -1.53
N TYR A 84 16.96 3.10 -2.34
CA TYR A 84 16.12 1.99 -1.91
C TYR A 84 16.90 0.92 -1.13
N ALA A 85 18.09 0.53 -1.58
CA ALA A 85 18.94 -0.45 -0.90
C ALA A 85 19.27 -0.04 0.55
N ASN A 86 19.47 1.25 0.79
CA ASN A 86 19.69 1.80 2.14
C ASN A 86 18.38 2.04 2.95
N ARG A 87 17.22 1.55 2.48
CA ARG A 87 15.89 1.74 3.12
C ARG A 87 15.06 0.43 3.15
N PRO A 88 15.51 -0.62 3.85
CA PRO A 88 14.74 -1.85 4.01
C PRO A 88 13.37 -1.64 4.70
N ASP A 89 13.22 -0.59 5.53
CA ASP A 89 11.92 -0.22 6.11
C ASP A 89 10.91 0.27 5.06
N TYR A 90 11.40 0.95 4.01
CA TYR A 90 10.58 1.42 2.91
C TYR A 90 10.13 0.24 2.06
N ILE A 91 11.05 -0.69 1.80
CA ILE A 91 10.80 -1.93 1.06
C ILE A 91 9.74 -2.77 1.77
N ASN A 92 10.02 -3.20 3.01
CA ASN A 92 9.09 -4.02 3.78
C ASN A 92 7.69 -3.39 3.87
N ARG A 93 7.62 -2.06 4.05
CA ARG A 93 6.34 -1.32 4.09
C ARG A 93 5.59 -1.32 2.76
N PHE A 94 6.25 -1.16 1.61
CA PHE A 94 5.53 -1.23 0.33
C PHE A 94 5.14 -2.67 -0.03
N VAL A 95 5.93 -3.67 0.36
CA VAL A 95 5.61 -5.09 0.12
C VAL A 95 4.43 -5.51 0.99
N GLU A 96 4.47 -5.22 2.30
CA GLU A 96 3.37 -5.49 3.23
C GLU A 96 2.05 -4.82 2.77
N ARG A 97 2.13 -3.61 2.22
CA ARG A 97 0.97 -2.90 1.66
C ARG A 97 0.51 -3.50 0.34
N GLY A 98 1.44 -3.67 -0.60
CA GLY A 98 1.22 -4.16 -1.94
C GLY A 98 0.64 -5.57 -2.00
N ALA A 99 0.98 -6.45 -1.05
CA ALA A 99 0.46 -7.80 -0.96
C ALA A 99 -1.08 -7.90 -0.97
N ARG A 100 -1.80 -6.86 -0.52
CA ARG A 100 -3.28 -6.81 -0.56
C ARG A 100 -3.85 -6.49 -1.94
N TYR A 101 -3.08 -5.91 -2.85
CA TYR A 101 -3.59 -5.26 -4.07
C TYR A 101 -2.87 -5.68 -5.35
N MET A 102 -1.59 -6.07 -5.26
CA MET A 102 -0.74 -6.40 -6.42
C MET A 102 -1.37 -7.47 -7.31
N TYR A 103 -1.93 -8.53 -6.72
CA TYR A 103 -2.53 -9.63 -7.49
C TYR A 103 -3.62 -9.11 -8.45
N HIS A 104 -4.54 -8.27 -7.95
CA HIS A 104 -5.58 -7.66 -8.78
C HIS A 104 -4.98 -6.73 -9.85
N ILE A 105 -3.98 -5.91 -9.50
CA ILE A 105 -3.35 -4.98 -10.46
C ILE A 105 -2.64 -5.77 -11.58
N ILE A 106 -1.96 -6.86 -11.25
CA ILE A 106 -1.29 -7.75 -12.22
C ILE A 106 -2.32 -8.39 -13.15
N GLU A 107 -3.43 -8.90 -12.61
CA GLU A 107 -4.51 -9.44 -13.44
C GLU A 107 -5.07 -8.39 -14.42
N GLU A 108 -5.33 -7.16 -13.98
CA GLU A 108 -5.83 -6.10 -14.87
C GLU A 108 -4.78 -5.65 -15.90
N VAL A 109 -3.50 -5.64 -15.54
CA VAL A 109 -2.39 -5.34 -16.45
C VAL A 109 -2.24 -6.44 -17.52
N GLU A 110 -2.22 -7.71 -17.13
CA GLU A 110 -2.11 -8.86 -18.04
C GLU A 110 -3.34 -8.98 -18.96
N LYS A 111 -4.57 -8.79 -18.44
CA LYS A 111 -5.82 -8.77 -19.24
C LYS A 111 -5.80 -7.73 -20.37
N ARG A 112 -4.99 -6.68 -20.23
CA ARG A 112 -4.85 -5.57 -21.18
C ARG A 112 -3.60 -5.67 -22.06
N GLY A 113 -2.78 -6.72 -21.89
CA GLY A 113 -1.50 -6.88 -22.60
C GLY A 113 -0.46 -5.81 -22.25
N LEU A 114 -0.52 -5.24 -21.04
CA LEU A 114 0.32 -4.13 -20.61
C LEU A 114 1.60 -4.61 -19.88
N PRO A 115 2.68 -3.81 -19.86
CA PRO A 115 3.90 -4.12 -19.11
C PRO A 115 3.64 -4.26 -17.61
N THR A 116 4.17 -5.31 -16.98
CA THR A 116 4.01 -5.54 -15.54
C THR A 116 4.82 -4.56 -14.67
N GLU A 117 5.76 -3.79 -15.23
CA GLU A 117 6.36 -2.65 -14.54
C GLU A 117 5.33 -1.63 -14.04
N ILE A 118 4.14 -1.57 -14.63
CA ILE A 118 3.03 -0.71 -14.18
C ILE A 118 2.62 -1.03 -12.72
N VAL A 119 2.74 -2.29 -12.31
CA VAL A 119 2.46 -2.76 -10.94
C VAL A 119 3.40 -2.11 -9.92
N LEU A 120 4.56 -1.61 -10.36
CA LEU A 120 5.55 -0.94 -9.53
C LEU A 120 5.25 0.56 -9.36
N LEU A 121 4.36 1.17 -10.16
CA LEU A 121 4.02 2.59 -10.05
C LEU A 121 3.44 2.97 -8.66
N PRO A 122 2.50 2.20 -8.06
CA PRO A 122 2.09 2.38 -6.67
C PRO A 122 3.22 2.42 -5.63
N ILE A 123 4.37 1.78 -5.87
CA ILE A 123 5.54 1.80 -4.97
C ILE A 123 6.15 3.20 -4.95
N ILE A 124 6.27 3.84 -6.12
CA ILE A 124 6.92 5.13 -6.28
C ILE A 124 5.98 6.30 -6.02
N GLU A 125 4.67 6.11 -6.21
CA GLU A 125 3.62 7.11 -5.97
C GLU A 125 3.19 7.21 -4.50
N SER A 126 2.83 6.07 -3.88
CA SER A 126 2.22 6.06 -2.54
C SER A 126 2.83 5.06 -1.55
N ALA A 127 3.80 4.25 -1.99
CA ALA A 127 4.18 3.01 -1.31
C ALA A 127 2.95 2.14 -0.99
N PHE A 128 2.12 1.88 -2.01
CA PHE A 128 0.86 1.14 -1.92
C PHE A 128 -0.12 1.64 -0.84
N ASN A 129 -0.13 2.95 -0.54
CA ASN A 129 -1.06 3.52 0.43
C ASN A 129 -2.29 4.11 -0.27
N PRO A 130 -3.47 3.45 -0.24
CA PRO A 130 -4.65 3.97 -0.91
C PRO A 130 -5.31 5.14 -0.17
N GLN A 131 -4.83 5.52 1.03
CA GLN A 131 -5.23 6.73 1.74
C GLN A 131 -4.20 7.86 1.60
N ALA A 132 -3.18 7.72 0.74
CA ALA A 132 -2.18 8.76 0.52
C ALA A 132 -2.80 10.04 -0.05
N TYR A 133 -2.29 11.19 0.42
CA TYR A 133 -2.71 12.51 -0.02
C TYR A 133 -1.50 13.45 -0.09
N SER A 134 -1.31 14.14 -1.22
CA SER A 134 -0.16 15.03 -1.45
C SER A 134 -0.50 16.52 -1.36
N GLY A 135 0.53 17.38 -1.29
CA GLY A 135 0.35 18.83 -1.38
C GLY A 135 -0.26 19.30 -2.70
N ALA A 136 -0.04 18.56 -3.80
CA ALA A 136 -0.69 18.78 -5.09
C ALA A 136 -2.15 18.27 -5.12
N HIS A 137 -2.71 17.89 -3.97
CA HIS A 137 -4.05 17.33 -3.81
C HIS A 137 -4.25 15.99 -4.55
N ALA A 138 -3.16 15.33 -4.93
CA ALA A 138 -3.16 13.95 -5.40
C ALA A 138 -3.68 13.03 -4.31
N SER A 139 -4.43 11.99 -4.67
CA SER A 139 -5.13 11.11 -3.73
C SER A 139 -5.06 9.66 -4.19
N GLY A 140 -4.96 8.75 -3.23
CA GLY A 140 -5.03 7.31 -3.47
C GLY A 140 -3.72 6.65 -3.86
N MET A 141 -3.81 5.36 -4.15
CA MET A 141 -2.66 4.50 -4.43
C MET A 141 -1.88 4.96 -5.65
N TRP A 142 -2.62 5.40 -6.66
CA TRP A 142 -2.18 5.91 -7.96
C TRP A 142 -2.01 7.43 -8.01
N GLN A 143 -2.12 8.13 -6.87
CA GLN A 143 -1.90 9.59 -6.75
C GLN A 143 -2.59 10.44 -7.84
N PHE A 144 -3.86 10.15 -8.14
CA PHE A 144 -4.64 10.98 -9.07
C PHE A 144 -4.86 12.39 -8.50
N ILE A 145 -4.47 13.42 -9.25
CA ILE A 145 -4.93 14.81 -8.99
C ILE A 145 -6.43 14.95 -9.29
N PRO A 146 -7.15 15.92 -8.68
CA PRO A 146 -8.61 15.99 -8.77
C PRO A 146 -9.17 16.11 -10.19
N SER A 147 -8.49 16.86 -11.07
CA SER A 147 -8.86 17.08 -12.47
C SER A 147 -8.72 15.81 -13.31
N THR A 148 -7.54 15.19 -13.31
CA THR A 148 -7.27 13.93 -14.03
C THR A 148 -8.19 12.82 -13.54
N GLY A 149 -8.39 12.70 -12.22
CA GLY A 149 -9.33 11.73 -11.67
C GLY A 149 -10.75 11.90 -12.24
N LYS A 150 -11.27 13.13 -12.33
CA LYS A 150 -12.59 13.38 -12.94
C LYS A 150 -12.63 13.04 -14.43
N HIS A 151 -11.55 13.30 -15.18
CA HIS A 151 -11.45 12.96 -16.59
C HIS A 151 -11.56 11.45 -16.83
N PHE A 152 -10.97 10.63 -15.95
CA PHE A 152 -11.08 9.17 -15.95
C PHE A 152 -12.21 8.62 -15.06
N GLY A 153 -13.31 9.38 -14.88
CA GLY A 153 -14.53 8.89 -14.21
C GLY A 153 -14.46 8.73 -12.69
N LEU A 154 -13.35 9.10 -12.03
CA LEU A 154 -13.17 8.99 -10.57
C LEU A 154 -13.92 10.11 -9.84
N LYS A 155 -15.22 9.87 -9.63
CA LYS A 155 -16.15 10.73 -8.90
C LYS A 155 -15.60 11.10 -7.51
N GLN A 156 -15.79 12.37 -7.15
CA GLN A 156 -15.39 12.95 -5.87
C GLN A 156 -16.59 13.72 -5.30
N ASP A 157 -17.07 13.35 -4.13
CA ASP A 157 -18.12 14.04 -3.38
C ASP A 157 -17.84 14.03 -1.86
N PHE A 158 -18.80 14.49 -1.06
CA PHE A 158 -18.65 14.63 0.39
C PHE A 158 -18.50 13.29 1.13
N LEU A 159 -19.03 12.20 0.58
CA LEU A 159 -18.99 10.86 1.18
C LEU A 159 -17.92 9.97 0.55
N THR A 160 -17.58 10.19 -0.73
CA THR A 160 -16.71 9.27 -1.47
C THR A 160 -15.69 10.01 -2.35
N ASP A 161 -14.45 9.52 -2.41
CA ASP A 161 -13.41 9.92 -3.37
C ASP A 161 -12.87 8.66 -4.07
N ASN A 162 -13.36 8.41 -5.29
CA ASN A 162 -13.05 7.21 -6.08
C ASN A 162 -11.58 7.16 -6.53
N ARG A 163 -10.78 8.23 -6.35
CA ARG A 163 -9.33 8.18 -6.59
C ARG A 163 -8.59 7.26 -5.63
N ARG A 164 -9.22 6.95 -4.50
CA ARG A 164 -8.71 5.99 -3.50
C ARG A 164 -9.25 4.58 -3.72
N ASP A 165 -10.41 4.46 -4.36
CA ASP A 165 -11.06 3.16 -4.63
C ASP A 165 -10.13 2.23 -5.41
N VAL A 166 -9.88 1.03 -4.90
CA VAL A 166 -8.83 0.15 -5.43
C VAL A 166 -9.11 -0.27 -6.86
N LEU A 167 -10.36 -0.63 -7.19
CA LEU A 167 -10.68 -1.15 -8.53
C LEU A 167 -10.82 -0.01 -9.53
N LEU A 168 -11.53 1.06 -9.15
CA LEU A 168 -11.78 2.19 -10.05
C LEU A 168 -10.48 2.96 -10.34
N SER A 169 -9.67 3.26 -9.32
CA SER A 169 -8.41 3.98 -9.54
C SER A 169 -7.37 3.15 -10.30
N THR A 170 -7.36 1.82 -10.14
CA THR A 170 -6.53 0.93 -10.95
C THR A 170 -6.98 0.97 -12.42
N ASN A 171 -8.26 0.74 -12.70
CA ASN A 171 -8.77 0.81 -14.07
C ASN A 171 -8.49 2.16 -14.74
N ALA A 172 -8.76 3.27 -14.04
CA ALA A 172 -8.46 4.61 -14.54
C ALA A 172 -6.95 4.85 -14.77
N ALA A 173 -6.06 4.30 -13.94
CA ALA A 173 -4.62 4.41 -14.14
C ALA A 173 -4.17 3.65 -15.39
N LEU A 174 -4.69 2.44 -15.59
CA LEU A 174 -4.42 1.63 -16.77
C LEU A 174 -4.98 2.27 -18.03
N ASP A 175 -6.21 2.81 -18.00
CA ASP A 175 -6.81 3.58 -19.11
C ASP A 175 -5.95 4.79 -19.48
N TYR A 176 -5.43 5.54 -18.48
CA TYR A 176 -4.56 6.68 -18.73
C TYR A 176 -3.22 6.24 -19.32
N LEU A 177 -2.59 5.19 -18.78
CA LEU A 177 -1.32 4.68 -19.28
C LEU A 177 -1.44 4.12 -20.71
N THR A 178 -2.53 3.44 -21.06
CA THR A 178 -2.84 3.03 -22.43
C THR A 178 -2.97 4.24 -23.35
N LYS A 179 -3.71 5.29 -22.95
CA LYS A 179 -3.80 6.56 -23.71
C LYS A 179 -2.41 7.16 -23.94
N LEU A 180 -1.60 7.28 -22.87
CA LEU A 180 -0.27 7.89 -22.93
C LEU A 180 0.69 7.08 -23.81
N TYR A 181 0.65 5.75 -23.75
CA TYR A 181 1.42 4.91 -24.66
C TYR A 181 0.98 5.11 -26.12
N GLY A 182 -0.32 5.13 -26.41
CA GLY A 182 -0.84 5.43 -27.75
C GLY A 182 -0.45 6.82 -28.28
N MET A 183 -0.18 7.79 -27.40
CA MET A 183 0.28 9.14 -27.79
C MET A 183 1.78 9.22 -28.08
N PHE A 184 2.62 8.41 -27.43
CA PHE A 184 4.08 8.57 -27.46
C PHE A 184 4.86 7.35 -27.97
N ASN A 185 4.22 6.19 -28.09
CA ASN A 185 4.79 4.90 -28.52
C ASN A 185 6.11 4.52 -27.80
N SER A 186 6.20 4.88 -26.51
CA SER A 186 7.32 4.56 -25.60
C SER A 186 6.77 4.54 -24.18
N TRP A 187 7.18 3.52 -23.40
CA TRP A 187 6.77 3.40 -22.00
C TRP A 187 7.46 4.45 -21.12
N GLU A 188 8.71 4.78 -21.41
CA GLU A 188 9.47 5.84 -20.73
C GLU A 188 8.78 7.20 -20.90
N LEU A 189 8.33 7.52 -22.12
CA LEU A 189 7.58 8.75 -22.40
C LEU A 189 6.17 8.72 -21.81
N ALA A 190 5.50 7.57 -21.81
CA ALA A 190 4.19 7.41 -21.15
C ALA A 190 4.30 7.60 -19.63
N PHE A 191 5.31 7.02 -18.96
CA PHE A 191 5.54 7.20 -17.52
C PHE A 191 5.98 8.62 -17.18
N ALA A 192 6.81 9.26 -18.02
CA ALA A 192 7.10 10.69 -17.88
C ALA A 192 5.84 11.55 -17.98
N ALA A 193 4.97 11.26 -18.96
CA ALA A 193 3.72 11.98 -19.16
C ALA A 193 2.68 11.72 -18.06
N TYR A 194 2.71 10.56 -17.41
CA TYR A 194 1.88 10.27 -16.23
C TYR A 194 2.20 11.23 -15.08
N ASN A 195 3.49 11.55 -14.88
CA ASN A 195 3.96 12.45 -13.83
C ASN A 195 3.72 13.94 -14.13
N CYS A 196 3.98 14.43 -15.37
CA CYS A 196 3.89 15.87 -15.69
C CYS A 196 2.79 16.26 -16.68
N GLY A 197 1.94 15.31 -17.08
CA GLY A 197 0.87 15.47 -18.06
C GLY A 197 1.35 15.36 -19.51
N GLU A 198 0.48 14.83 -20.38
CA GLU A 198 0.76 14.63 -21.81
C GLU A 198 1.20 15.91 -22.53
N GLY A 199 0.66 17.07 -22.14
CA GLY A 199 1.03 18.36 -22.72
C GLY A 199 2.47 18.77 -22.39
N CYS A 200 3.05 18.32 -21.28
CA CYS A 200 4.44 18.63 -20.94
C CYS A 200 5.42 17.84 -21.82
N VAL A 201 5.20 16.53 -21.94
CA VAL A 201 6.01 15.66 -22.81
C VAL A 201 5.82 16.03 -24.29
N GLY A 202 4.59 16.23 -24.75
CA GLY A 202 4.31 16.64 -26.14
C GLY A 202 4.98 17.96 -26.53
N ARG A 203 5.05 18.95 -25.62
CA ARG A 203 5.81 20.19 -25.87
C ARG A 203 7.33 19.95 -25.92
N ALA A 204 7.87 19.07 -25.09
CA ALA A 204 9.29 18.74 -25.13
C ALA A 204 9.68 18.01 -26.42
N ILE A 205 8.85 17.05 -26.87
CA ILE A 205 9.01 16.36 -28.16
C ILE A 205 8.97 17.38 -29.31
N ALA A 206 7.94 18.21 -29.38
CA ALA A 206 7.79 19.21 -30.45
C ALA A 206 8.95 20.24 -30.47
N TYR A 207 9.55 20.55 -29.32
CA TYR A 207 10.72 21.42 -29.23
C TYR A 207 11.99 20.77 -29.83
N ASN A 208 12.20 19.46 -29.59
CA ASN A 208 13.33 18.72 -30.16
C ASN A 208 13.13 18.43 -31.65
N GLN A 209 11.93 18.03 -32.08
CA GLN A 209 11.58 17.79 -33.49
C GLN A 209 11.88 19.00 -34.38
N ARG A 210 11.48 20.21 -33.95
CA ARG A 210 11.75 21.48 -34.67
C ARG A 210 13.25 21.82 -34.80
N ARG A 211 14.13 21.09 -34.12
CA ARG A 211 15.58 21.25 -34.12
C ARG A 211 16.34 20.05 -34.69
N GLY A 212 15.63 19.02 -35.17
CA GLY A 212 16.24 17.75 -35.58
C GLY A 212 16.93 17.00 -34.44
N LEU A 213 16.56 17.26 -33.18
CA LEU A 213 17.11 16.59 -32.00
C LEU A 213 16.33 15.30 -31.68
N PRO A 214 16.97 14.28 -31.06
CA PRO A 214 16.29 13.05 -30.65
C PRO A 214 15.12 13.32 -29.68
N THR A 215 14.06 12.51 -29.77
CA THR A 215 12.80 12.72 -29.03
C THR A 215 12.53 11.69 -27.93
N ASP A 216 13.47 10.78 -27.71
CA ASP A 216 13.46 9.80 -26.63
C ASP A 216 13.62 10.46 -25.25
N PHE A 217 13.23 9.72 -24.20
CA PHE A 217 13.16 10.23 -22.83
C PHE A 217 14.46 10.91 -22.34
N VAL A 218 15.65 10.38 -22.65
CA VAL A 218 16.90 10.93 -22.11
C VAL A 218 17.31 12.24 -22.77
N ASN A 219 16.89 12.46 -24.01
CA ASN A 219 17.14 13.69 -24.77
C ASN A 219 16.08 14.78 -24.57
N LEU A 220 14.93 14.49 -23.94
CA LEU A 220 13.89 15.49 -23.70
C LEU A 220 14.20 16.46 -22.54
N ARG A 221 13.94 17.74 -22.78
CA ARG A 221 13.97 18.79 -21.76
C ARG A 221 12.71 18.76 -20.88
N LEU A 222 12.67 17.80 -19.96
CA LEU A 222 11.59 17.62 -18.98
C LEU A 222 11.88 18.33 -17.63
N PRO A 223 10.86 18.55 -16.76
CA PRO A 223 11.05 19.00 -15.39
C PRO A 223 11.94 18.05 -14.57
N ASN A 224 12.68 18.57 -13.58
CA ASN A 224 13.62 17.75 -12.79
C ASN A 224 12.94 16.58 -12.05
N GLU A 225 11.72 16.77 -11.56
CA GLU A 225 10.91 15.71 -10.93
C GLU A 225 10.63 14.57 -11.92
N THR A 226 10.15 14.92 -13.13
CA THR A 226 9.88 13.96 -14.21
C THR A 226 11.14 13.27 -14.73
N LYS A 227 12.26 13.99 -14.84
CA LYS A 227 13.57 13.41 -15.18
C LYS A 227 14.02 12.38 -14.16
N ALA A 228 13.65 12.53 -12.88
CA ALA A 228 13.94 11.55 -11.83
C ALA A 228 12.87 10.43 -11.73
N TYR A 229 11.68 10.63 -12.28
CA TYR A 229 10.54 9.72 -12.16
C TYR A 229 10.77 8.36 -12.85
N VAL A 230 11.12 8.35 -14.14
CA VAL A 230 11.40 7.10 -14.86
C VAL A 230 12.63 6.38 -14.28
N PRO A 231 13.75 7.05 -13.95
CA PRO A 231 14.84 6.41 -13.22
C PRO A 231 14.46 5.81 -11.87
N LYS A 232 13.53 6.42 -11.12
CA LYS A 232 12.99 5.88 -9.86
C LYS A 232 12.19 4.59 -10.09
N LEU A 233 11.46 4.49 -11.20
CA LEU A 233 10.77 3.25 -11.60
C LEU A 233 11.76 2.16 -12.00
N ILE A 234 12.74 2.48 -12.85
CA ILE A 234 13.78 1.52 -13.29
C ILE A 234 14.59 0.99 -12.10
N ALA A 235 14.93 1.84 -11.13
CA ALA A 235 15.60 1.39 -9.91
C ALA A 235 14.78 0.36 -9.11
N VAL A 236 13.45 0.55 -9.02
CA VAL A 236 12.56 -0.45 -8.38
C VAL A 236 12.50 -1.72 -9.23
N LYS A 237 12.35 -1.61 -10.55
CA LYS A 237 12.38 -2.76 -11.49
C LYS A 237 13.64 -3.60 -11.29
N ASN A 238 14.82 -2.97 -11.31
CA ASN A 238 16.11 -3.64 -11.16
C ASN A 238 16.24 -4.34 -9.79
N ILE A 239 15.81 -3.68 -8.71
CA ILE A 239 15.76 -4.25 -7.37
C ILE A 239 14.81 -5.45 -7.28
N ILE A 240 13.63 -5.37 -7.89
CA ILE A 240 12.67 -6.49 -7.90
C ILE A 240 13.20 -7.65 -8.76
N LEU A 241 13.88 -7.36 -9.86
CA LEU A 241 14.50 -8.35 -10.75
C LEU A 241 15.64 -9.13 -10.06
N SER A 242 16.51 -8.42 -9.33
CA SER A 242 17.74 -9.00 -8.73
C SER A 242 18.00 -8.51 -7.30
N PRO A 243 17.11 -8.76 -6.32
CA PRO A 243 17.17 -8.14 -5.00
C PRO A 243 18.44 -8.48 -4.21
N ALA A 244 18.98 -9.69 -4.39
CA ALA A 244 20.23 -10.11 -3.76
C ALA A 244 21.44 -9.23 -4.16
N SER A 245 21.49 -8.76 -5.41
CA SER A 245 22.57 -7.88 -5.91
C SER A 245 22.62 -6.52 -5.20
N TYR A 246 21.51 -6.09 -4.59
CA TYR A 246 21.40 -4.87 -3.81
C TYR A 246 21.42 -5.12 -2.29
N GLY A 247 21.66 -6.36 -1.84
CA GLY A 247 21.63 -6.74 -0.43
C GLY A 247 20.22 -6.74 0.19
N ILE A 248 19.18 -6.87 -0.63
CA ILE A 248 17.77 -6.76 -0.21
C ILE A 248 17.18 -8.16 -0.03
N GLY A 249 16.70 -8.47 1.18
CA GLY A 249 15.78 -9.57 1.41
C GLY A 249 14.36 -9.15 1.07
N LEU A 250 13.92 -9.39 -0.16
CA LEU A 250 12.56 -9.05 -0.63
C LEU A 250 11.55 -10.08 -0.08
N PRO A 251 10.56 -9.69 0.74
CA PRO A 251 9.54 -10.62 1.20
C PRO A 251 8.67 -11.12 0.04
N ALA A 252 8.40 -12.44 0.02
CA ALA A 252 7.51 -13.05 -0.95
C ALA A 252 6.08 -12.48 -0.82
N VAL A 253 5.35 -12.46 -1.94
CA VAL A 253 3.93 -12.09 -1.98
C VAL A 253 3.17 -13.24 -2.60
N GLU A 254 2.10 -13.72 -1.96
CA GLU A 254 1.37 -14.87 -2.47
C GLU A 254 0.67 -14.56 -3.81
N ASN A 255 0.82 -15.42 -4.81
CA ASN A 255 0.15 -15.31 -6.10
C ASN A 255 -1.32 -15.80 -6.02
N ARG A 256 -2.11 -15.19 -5.14
CA ARG A 256 -3.56 -15.43 -5.01
C ARG A 256 -4.31 -14.13 -4.73
N PRO A 257 -5.60 -14.03 -5.09
CA PRO A 257 -6.40 -12.86 -4.76
C PRO A 257 -6.56 -12.72 -3.24
N PHE A 258 -6.36 -11.50 -2.73
CA PHE A 258 -6.49 -11.20 -1.29
C PHE A 258 -7.94 -10.86 -0.89
N PHE A 259 -8.67 -10.16 -1.77
CA PHE A 259 -10.02 -9.68 -1.52
C PHE A 259 -10.99 -10.09 -2.65
N THR A 260 -12.29 -9.98 -2.37
CA THR A 260 -13.34 -10.10 -3.37
C THR A 260 -14.42 -9.03 -3.14
N MET A 261 -15.32 -8.87 -4.12
CA MET A 261 -16.47 -7.97 -4.04
C MET A 261 -17.66 -8.63 -3.33
N VAL A 262 -18.26 -7.91 -2.39
CA VAL A 262 -19.56 -8.24 -1.78
C VAL A 262 -20.57 -7.12 -2.05
N PRO A 263 -21.86 -7.43 -2.25
CA PRO A 263 -22.88 -6.41 -2.50
C PRO A 263 -22.98 -5.41 -1.34
N ALA A 264 -22.95 -4.12 -1.64
CA ALA A 264 -23.06 -3.06 -0.65
C ALA A 264 -24.44 -2.37 -0.70
N PRO A 265 -25.09 -2.15 0.45
CA PRO A 265 -26.25 -1.25 0.52
C PRO A 265 -25.89 0.17 0.08
N GLU A 266 -26.89 0.93 -0.40
CA GLU A 266 -26.72 2.33 -0.84
C GLU A 266 -25.99 3.18 0.22
N LYS A 267 -26.37 3.01 1.50
CA LYS A 267 -25.72 3.64 2.65
C LYS A 267 -25.65 2.68 3.83
N ILE A 268 -24.50 2.62 4.49
CA ILE A 268 -24.26 1.86 5.74
C ILE A 268 -23.13 2.51 6.53
N ASP A 269 -23.13 2.36 7.85
CA ASP A 269 -21.97 2.77 8.65
C ASP A 269 -20.76 1.87 8.36
N VAL A 270 -19.58 2.46 8.13
CA VAL A 270 -18.31 1.75 7.90
C VAL A 270 -18.00 0.80 9.06
N SER A 271 -18.32 1.21 10.29
CA SER A 271 -18.15 0.38 11.49
C SER A 271 -19.12 -0.81 11.55
N LEU A 272 -20.35 -0.64 11.04
CA LEU A 272 -21.30 -1.75 10.90
C LEU A 272 -20.86 -2.69 9.78
N ALA A 273 -20.48 -2.17 8.60
CA ALA A 273 -19.99 -2.98 7.49
C ALA A 273 -18.77 -3.84 7.88
N ALA A 274 -17.80 -3.25 8.59
CA ALA A 274 -16.66 -3.98 9.15
C ALA A 274 -17.08 -5.05 10.17
N LYS A 275 -18.08 -4.78 11.02
CA LYS A 275 -18.62 -5.77 11.97
C LYS A 275 -19.35 -6.91 11.27
N LEU A 276 -20.16 -6.62 10.24
CA LEU A 276 -20.82 -7.65 9.43
C LEU A 276 -19.79 -8.54 8.71
N ALA A 277 -18.66 -7.97 8.29
CA ALA A 277 -17.53 -8.73 7.77
C ALA A 277 -16.69 -9.43 8.85
N GLU A 278 -16.98 -9.28 10.15
CA GLU A 278 -16.17 -9.81 11.26
C GLU A 278 -14.68 -9.41 11.19
N MET A 279 -14.40 -8.19 10.75
CA MET A 279 -13.03 -7.66 10.60
C MET A 279 -12.84 -6.31 11.31
N ALA A 280 -11.59 -5.95 11.57
CA ALA A 280 -11.27 -4.66 12.19
C ALA A 280 -11.67 -3.47 11.28
N PRO A 281 -12.29 -2.39 11.80
CA PRO A 281 -12.69 -1.23 11.00
C PRO A 281 -11.53 -0.58 10.22
N ASP A 282 -10.32 -0.55 10.78
CA ASP A 282 -9.14 -0.05 10.09
C ASP A 282 -8.75 -0.93 8.89
N SER A 283 -8.87 -2.26 9.01
CA SER A 283 -8.60 -3.20 7.91
C SER A 283 -9.68 -3.09 6.82
N PHE A 284 -10.96 -2.96 7.20
CA PHE A 284 -12.04 -2.68 6.25
C PHE A 284 -11.81 -1.36 5.51
N ALA A 285 -11.35 -0.30 6.19
CA ALA A 285 -11.03 0.99 5.59
C ALA A 285 -9.75 1.01 4.75
N GLN A 286 -8.86 0.01 4.87
CA GLN A 286 -7.73 -0.19 3.96
C GLN A 286 -8.17 -0.81 2.63
N LEU A 287 -9.16 -1.72 2.65
CA LEU A 287 -9.76 -2.28 1.43
C LEU A 287 -10.81 -1.35 0.81
N ASN A 288 -11.51 -0.56 1.63
CA ASN A 288 -12.53 0.41 1.22
C ASN A 288 -12.13 1.86 1.57
N PRO A 289 -11.00 2.34 1.04
CA PRO A 289 -10.41 3.64 1.35
C PRO A 289 -11.15 4.82 0.69
N SER A 290 -12.10 4.55 -0.19
CA SER A 290 -12.85 5.55 -0.95
C SER A 290 -13.83 6.36 -0.09
N PHE A 291 -14.21 5.87 1.09
CA PHE A 291 -15.13 6.57 1.99
C PHE A 291 -14.43 7.72 2.77
N ASN A 292 -15.04 8.90 2.73
CA ASN A 292 -14.58 10.12 3.41
C ASN A 292 -15.15 10.27 4.83
N ARG A 293 -16.16 9.47 5.20
CA ARG A 293 -16.96 9.63 6.43
C ARG A 293 -17.22 8.28 7.10
N PRO A 294 -17.70 8.26 8.36
CA PRO A 294 -18.16 7.04 9.02
C PRO A 294 -19.34 6.33 8.34
N VAL A 295 -20.00 6.98 7.38
CA VAL A 295 -20.99 6.38 6.50
C VAL A 295 -20.34 6.08 5.16
N ALA A 296 -20.34 4.81 4.77
CA ALA A 296 -20.11 4.40 3.40
C ALA A 296 -21.39 4.68 2.61
N ALA A 297 -21.31 5.56 1.61
CA ALA A 297 -22.29 5.58 0.52
C ALA A 297 -21.70 4.78 -0.63
N SER A 298 -22.23 3.58 -0.88
CA SER A 298 -21.72 2.74 -1.97
C SER A 298 -22.30 3.20 -3.30
N GLY A 299 -21.76 4.31 -3.81
CA GLY A 299 -21.98 4.75 -5.20
C GLY A 299 -21.37 3.80 -6.24
N THR A 300 -20.70 2.73 -5.80
CA THR A 300 -20.12 1.66 -6.62
C THR A 300 -20.91 0.35 -6.55
N GLY A 301 -21.80 0.18 -5.56
CA GLY A 301 -22.62 -1.03 -5.36
C GLY A 301 -21.91 -2.20 -4.66
N TYR A 302 -20.64 -2.06 -4.27
CA TYR A 302 -19.87 -3.13 -3.60
C TYR A 302 -19.02 -2.63 -2.43
N PHE A 303 -18.53 -3.58 -1.64
CA PHE A 303 -17.37 -3.45 -0.76
C PHE A 303 -16.32 -4.51 -1.13
N LEU A 304 -15.06 -4.19 -0.84
CA LEU A 304 -13.95 -5.14 -0.88
C LEU A 304 -13.74 -5.72 0.53
N VAL A 305 -13.80 -7.04 0.66
CA VAL A 305 -13.49 -7.76 1.90
C VAL A 305 -12.50 -8.88 1.58
N PRO A 306 -11.67 -9.36 2.52
CA PRO A 306 -10.84 -10.53 2.27
C PRO A 306 -11.71 -11.73 1.90
N ILE A 307 -11.20 -12.65 1.09
CA ILE A 307 -12.02 -13.72 0.48
C ILE A 307 -12.73 -14.57 1.55
N GLU A 308 -12.02 -14.93 2.61
CA GLU A 308 -12.52 -15.70 3.75
C GLU A 308 -13.65 -15.00 4.53
N HIS A 309 -13.81 -13.69 4.37
CA HIS A 309 -14.86 -12.89 5.01
C HIS A 309 -16.07 -12.62 4.11
N ALA A 310 -16.07 -13.06 2.85
CA ALA A 310 -17.09 -12.71 1.87
C ALA A 310 -18.48 -13.29 2.21
N ASP A 311 -18.55 -14.60 2.48
CA ASP A 311 -19.82 -15.27 2.80
C ASP A 311 -20.30 -14.93 4.21
N ILE A 312 -19.36 -14.68 5.14
CA ILE A 312 -19.65 -14.13 6.47
C ILE A 312 -20.38 -12.79 6.33
N PHE A 313 -19.86 -11.86 5.52
CA PHE A 313 -20.49 -10.57 5.29
C PHE A 313 -21.89 -10.71 4.66
N ARG A 314 -22.04 -11.53 3.62
CA ARG A 314 -23.33 -11.77 2.95
C ARG A 314 -24.38 -12.30 3.93
N PHE A 315 -24.04 -13.35 4.66
CA PHE A 315 -24.91 -13.96 5.67
C PHE A 315 -25.28 -12.97 6.78
N ASN A 316 -24.30 -12.28 7.35
CA ASN A 316 -24.51 -11.31 8.42
C ASN A 316 -25.35 -10.11 7.96
N LEU A 317 -25.19 -9.63 6.71
CA LEU A 317 -26.00 -8.56 6.15
C LEU A 317 -27.47 -8.96 6.00
N GLU A 318 -27.76 -10.15 5.47
CA GLU A 318 -29.14 -10.65 5.40
C GLU A 318 -29.73 -10.87 6.80
N LEU A 319 -28.95 -11.44 7.73
CA LEU A 319 -29.38 -11.61 9.11
C LEU A 319 -29.69 -10.26 9.78
N TYR A 320 -28.88 -9.23 9.55
CA TYR A 320 -29.10 -7.88 10.07
C TYR A 320 -30.38 -7.24 9.47
N LYS A 321 -30.63 -7.41 8.16
CA LYS A 321 -31.87 -6.93 7.53
C LYS A 321 -33.12 -7.51 8.19
N THR A 322 -33.12 -8.78 8.59
CA THR A 322 -34.25 -9.40 9.32
C THR A 322 -34.52 -8.85 10.72
N LEU A 323 -33.69 -7.92 11.22
CA LEU A 323 -33.95 -7.17 12.46
C LEU A 323 -34.72 -5.87 12.22
N ASN A 324 -34.98 -5.50 10.95
CA ASN A 324 -35.51 -4.20 10.53
C ASN A 324 -34.74 -3.00 11.13
N ALA A 325 -33.44 -3.19 11.38
CA ALA A 325 -32.58 -2.21 12.00
C ALA A 325 -32.00 -1.22 10.97
N PRO A 326 -31.81 0.06 11.33
CA PRO A 326 -31.14 1.03 10.47
C PRO A 326 -29.70 0.59 10.15
N LEU A 327 -29.30 0.73 8.88
CA LEU A 327 -27.92 0.51 8.43
C LEU A 327 -27.00 1.71 8.73
N VAL A 328 -27.58 2.87 9.01
CA VAL A 328 -26.88 4.14 9.20
C VAL A 328 -27.27 4.76 10.54
N SER A 329 -26.30 4.96 11.43
CA SER A 329 -26.49 5.66 12.72
C SER A 329 -26.05 7.13 12.68
N TRP A 330 -25.69 7.66 11.51
CA TRP A 330 -25.24 9.04 11.34
C TRP A 330 -26.22 9.89 10.52
N THR A 331 -26.37 11.16 10.90
CA THR A 331 -27.24 12.13 10.23
C THR A 331 -26.44 13.32 9.73
N ALA A 332 -26.87 13.87 8.59
CA ALA A 332 -26.33 15.12 8.08
C ALA A 332 -26.93 16.31 8.85
N VAL A 333 -26.06 17.22 9.27
CA VAL A 333 -26.39 18.40 10.07
C VAL A 333 -25.73 19.64 9.45
N ALA A 334 -26.41 20.78 9.53
CA ALA A 334 -25.88 22.07 9.09
C ALA A 334 -25.53 22.98 10.27
N ALA A 335 -24.41 23.69 10.17
CA ALA A 335 -24.04 24.81 11.03
C ALA A 335 -24.13 26.12 10.24
N LYS A 336 -24.65 27.18 10.88
CA LYS A 336 -24.73 28.52 10.31
C LYS A 336 -23.41 29.28 10.47
N ARG A 337 -23.18 30.25 9.59
CA ARG A 337 -22.09 31.24 9.73
C ARG A 337 -22.18 31.92 11.11
N GLY A 338 -21.06 32.02 11.80
CA GLY A 338 -20.94 32.63 13.13
C GLY A 338 -21.15 31.67 14.31
N GLU A 339 -21.72 30.48 14.11
CA GLU A 339 -21.83 29.47 15.18
C GLU A 339 -20.43 29.04 15.66
N ALA A 340 -20.31 28.79 16.97
CA ALA A 340 -19.07 28.28 17.57
C ALA A 340 -18.98 26.77 17.37
N VAL A 341 -17.83 26.29 16.89
CA VAL A 341 -17.63 24.86 16.56
C VAL A 341 -17.82 23.99 17.82
N ASP A 342 -17.37 24.45 18.99
CA ASP A 342 -17.60 23.77 20.28
C ASP A 342 -19.06 23.76 20.76
N ALA A 343 -19.89 24.71 20.33
CA ALA A 343 -21.31 24.72 20.67
C ALA A 343 -22.08 23.75 19.76
N VAL A 344 -21.77 23.75 18.46
CA VAL A 344 -22.32 22.81 17.49
C VAL A 344 -21.92 21.38 17.84
N ALA A 345 -20.64 21.12 18.13
CA ALA A 345 -20.16 19.81 18.53
C ALA A 345 -20.91 19.26 19.77
N ARG A 346 -21.04 20.07 20.83
CA ARG A 346 -21.77 19.66 22.05
C ARG A 346 -23.25 19.41 21.83
N ARG A 347 -23.91 20.15 20.92
CA ARG A 347 -25.32 19.93 20.54
C ARG A 347 -25.54 18.51 19.99
N HIS A 348 -24.51 17.92 19.39
CA HIS A 348 -24.53 16.59 18.78
C HIS A 348 -23.64 15.57 19.52
N GLY A 349 -23.43 15.75 20.83
CA GLY A 349 -22.77 14.76 21.69
C GLY A 349 -21.28 14.56 21.44
N MET A 350 -20.60 15.47 20.76
CA MET A 350 -19.20 15.33 20.35
C MET A 350 -18.31 16.49 20.81
N THR A 351 -16.99 16.30 20.76
CA THR A 351 -16.00 17.38 20.94
C THR A 351 -15.71 18.06 19.62
N ALA A 352 -15.29 19.33 19.61
CA ALA A 352 -14.90 20.00 18.36
C ALA A 352 -13.64 19.42 17.72
N ALA A 353 -12.79 18.72 18.50
CA ALA A 353 -11.68 17.94 17.95
C ALA A 353 -12.20 16.74 17.14
N TYR A 354 -13.16 15.99 17.69
CA TYR A 354 -13.82 14.89 16.98
C TYR A 354 -14.61 15.37 15.75
N LEU A 355 -15.37 16.47 15.88
CA LEU A 355 -16.13 17.06 14.77
C LEU A 355 -15.22 17.38 13.57
N ARG A 356 -14.06 18.00 13.80
CA ARG A 356 -13.05 18.29 12.77
C ARG A 356 -12.40 17.02 12.21
N ALA A 357 -12.03 16.06 13.07
CA ALA A 357 -11.40 14.82 12.63
C ALA A 357 -12.32 13.99 11.72
N THR A 358 -13.62 13.94 12.02
CA THR A 358 -14.61 13.13 11.30
C THR A 358 -15.11 13.78 10.01
N ASN A 359 -15.17 15.12 9.95
CA ASN A 359 -15.80 15.85 8.85
C ASN A 359 -14.84 16.75 8.04
N GLY A 360 -13.58 16.85 8.46
CA GLY A 360 -12.52 17.60 7.79
C GLY A 360 -12.33 19.02 8.34
N PRO A 361 -11.38 19.79 7.77
CA PRO A 361 -11.16 21.18 8.13
C PRO A 361 -12.33 22.05 7.66
N PHE A 362 -12.98 22.73 8.59
CA PHE A 362 -14.02 23.71 8.29
C PHE A 362 -13.41 25.06 7.93
N LYS A 363 -14.15 25.87 7.17
CA LYS A 363 -13.85 27.31 7.05
C LYS A 363 -14.19 27.97 8.39
N GLU A 364 -13.18 28.17 9.24
CA GLU A 364 -13.33 28.73 10.59
C GLU A 364 -12.33 29.87 10.89
N ARG A 365 -12.71 30.78 11.80
CA ARG A 365 -11.85 31.84 12.34
C ARG A 365 -12.18 32.02 13.83
N LYS A 366 -11.17 31.98 14.69
CA LYS A 366 -11.33 32.04 16.17
C LYS A 366 -12.38 31.04 16.70
N GLY A 367 -12.37 29.80 16.20
CA GLY A 367 -13.28 28.73 16.64
C GLY A 367 -14.76 28.88 16.22
N ARG A 368 -15.05 29.75 15.24
CA ARG A 368 -16.39 29.96 14.67
C ARG A 368 -16.40 29.73 13.16
N PHE A 369 -17.48 29.15 12.66
CA PHE A 369 -17.70 28.95 11.23
C PHE A 369 -17.76 30.30 10.48
N THR A 370 -16.94 30.49 9.44
CA THR A 370 -16.95 31.73 8.62
C THR A 370 -17.91 31.65 7.44
N ALA A 371 -18.34 30.44 7.08
CA ALA A 371 -19.38 30.13 6.11
C ALA A 371 -20.29 29.01 6.66
N PRO A 372 -21.50 28.81 6.12
CA PRO A 372 -22.30 27.62 6.45
C PRO A 372 -21.52 26.32 6.17
N ALA A 373 -21.74 25.30 6.99
CA ALA A 373 -21.01 24.03 6.88
C ALA A 373 -21.95 22.84 7.14
N ASN A 374 -21.89 21.83 6.27
CA ASN A 374 -22.58 20.55 6.45
C ASN A 374 -21.61 19.51 7.00
N PHE A 375 -22.05 18.71 7.97
CA PHE A 375 -21.25 17.69 8.65
C PHE A 375 -22.11 16.51 9.10
N MET A 376 -21.50 15.35 9.31
CA MET A 376 -22.13 14.16 9.88
C MET A 376 -22.02 14.17 11.41
N ALA A 377 -23.13 13.82 12.06
CA ALA A 377 -23.24 13.61 13.50
C ALA A 377 -23.81 12.21 13.82
N PRO A 378 -23.35 11.53 14.88
CA PRO A 378 -23.93 10.27 15.29
C PRO A 378 -25.29 10.49 15.98
N ASN A 379 -26.19 9.53 15.83
CA ASN A 379 -27.43 9.40 16.58
C ASN A 379 -27.31 8.19 17.55
N PRO A 380 -26.74 8.38 18.76
CA PRO A 380 -26.23 7.27 19.57
C PRO A 380 -27.29 6.48 20.34
N LYS A 381 -28.59 6.85 20.28
CA LYS A 381 -29.59 6.31 21.21
C LYS A 381 -29.97 4.85 20.96
N ASP A 382 -29.93 4.38 19.71
CA ASP A 382 -30.48 3.06 19.35
C ASP A 382 -29.38 2.05 18.95
N ALA A 383 -28.23 2.53 18.46
CA ALA A 383 -27.20 1.70 17.82
C ALA A 383 -26.64 0.58 18.72
N SER A 384 -26.39 0.84 20.01
CA SER A 384 -25.79 -0.17 20.89
C SER A 384 -26.73 -1.33 21.23
N ALA A 385 -28.04 -1.07 21.32
CA ALA A 385 -29.04 -2.11 21.62
C ALA A 385 -29.25 -3.03 20.40
N ILE A 386 -29.33 -2.43 19.21
CA ILE A 386 -29.39 -3.14 17.93
C ILE A 386 -28.18 -4.07 17.75
N LEU A 387 -26.97 -3.55 18.00
CA LEU A 387 -25.73 -4.32 17.84
C LEU A 387 -25.68 -5.53 18.79
N ALA A 388 -26.17 -5.41 20.03
CA ALA A 388 -26.25 -6.51 20.98
C ALA A 388 -27.32 -7.55 20.59
N ALA A 389 -28.47 -7.10 20.07
CA ALA A 389 -29.51 -8.00 19.56
C ALA A 389 -29.03 -8.79 18.32
N PHE A 390 -28.26 -8.15 17.44
CA PHE A 390 -27.59 -8.80 16.32
C PHE A 390 -26.60 -9.86 16.79
N ASP A 391 -25.70 -9.53 17.73
CA ASP A 391 -24.70 -10.49 18.24
C ASP A 391 -25.37 -11.74 18.83
N LYS A 392 -26.45 -11.55 19.61
CA LYS A 392 -27.25 -12.68 20.12
C LYS A 392 -27.85 -13.53 19.00
N LYS A 393 -28.33 -12.92 17.91
CA LYS A 393 -28.93 -13.63 16.78
C LYS A 393 -27.89 -14.40 15.95
N VAL A 394 -26.68 -13.86 15.78
CA VAL A 394 -25.54 -14.57 15.14
C VAL A 394 -25.18 -15.81 15.96
N ILE A 395 -25.03 -15.68 17.28
CA ILE A 395 -24.72 -16.81 18.18
C ILE A 395 -25.78 -17.91 18.07
N LEU A 396 -27.06 -17.55 18.21
CA LEU A 396 -28.17 -18.51 18.11
C LEU A 396 -28.21 -19.21 16.75
N LYS A 397 -27.95 -18.49 15.65
CA LYS A 397 -28.00 -19.08 14.31
C LYS A 397 -26.79 -19.99 14.01
N ARG A 398 -25.60 -19.67 14.55
CA ARG A 398 -24.43 -20.56 14.52
C ARG A 398 -24.68 -21.85 15.29
N GLN A 399 -25.17 -21.76 16.53
CA GLN A 399 -25.55 -22.93 17.34
C GLN A 399 -26.58 -23.83 16.65
N GLN A 400 -27.52 -23.27 15.90
CA GLN A 400 -28.47 -24.04 15.08
C GLN A 400 -27.79 -24.73 13.88
N LEU A 401 -26.84 -24.09 13.21
CA LEU A 401 -26.08 -24.69 12.11
C LEU A 401 -25.22 -25.85 12.63
N ASP A 402 -24.42 -25.62 13.67
CA ASP A 402 -23.55 -26.62 14.29
C ASP A 402 -24.35 -27.81 14.83
N GLY A 403 -25.49 -27.54 15.49
CA GLY A 403 -26.41 -28.56 16.00
C GLY A 403 -27.16 -29.36 14.92
N THR A 404 -27.17 -28.90 13.66
CA THR A 404 -27.72 -29.65 12.52
C THR A 404 -26.68 -30.64 11.96
N ILE A 405 -25.38 -30.43 12.19
CA ILE A 405 -24.30 -31.29 11.70
C ILE A 405 -24.06 -32.48 12.65
N ALA A 406 -24.43 -32.37 13.93
CA ALA A 406 -24.32 -33.46 14.92
C ALA A 406 -25.25 -34.68 14.68
N GLY A 407 -25.94 -34.75 13.53
CA GLY A 407 -26.86 -35.82 13.16
C GLY A 407 -26.42 -36.71 11.98
N GLY A 408 -25.22 -36.52 11.44
CA GLY A 408 -24.69 -37.32 10.33
C GLY A 408 -23.16 -37.37 10.34
N ASP A 409 -22.61 -38.58 10.28
CA ASP A 409 -21.17 -38.85 10.35
C ASP A 409 -20.50 -38.62 8.97
N ASP A 410 -20.52 -37.36 8.54
CA ASP A 410 -19.75 -36.79 7.41
C ASP A 410 -19.85 -35.26 7.51
N GLY A 411 -19.12 -34.68 8.47
CA GLY A 411 -19.14 -33.24 8.68
C GLY A 411 -18.69 -32.50 7.42
N PRO A 412 -19.42 -31.46 6.94
CA PRO A 412 -18.97 -30.68 5.81
C PRO A 412 -17.72 -29.90 6.22
N LEU A 413 -16.56 -30.45 5.84
CA LEU A 413 -15.45 -29.65 5.37
C LEU A 413 -16.05 -28.53 4.52
N ILE A 414 -15.94 -27.29 4.99
CA ILE A 414 -16.06 -26.10 4.14
C ILE A 414 -14.85 -26.16 3.19
N LYS A 415 -14.95 -27.03 2.18
CA LYS A 415 -14.12 -26.98 0.99
C LYS A 415 -14.39 -25.60 0.42
N GLY A 416 -13.39 -24.71 0.48
CA GLY A 416 -13.48 -23.41 -0.17
C GLY A 416 -13.92 -23.65 -1.62
N PRO A 417 -14.86 -22.84 -2.16
CA PRO A 417 -15.45 -23.14 -3.45
C PRO A 417 -14.35 -23.26 -4.51
N ALA A 418 -14.30 -24.42 -5.17
CA ALA A 418 -13.62 -24.53 -6.45
C ALA A 418 -14.23 -23.45 -7.36
N GLN A 419 -13.37 -22.55 -7.86
CA GLN A 419 -13.67 -21.46 -8.81
C GLN A 419 -15.15 -21.05 -8.83
N SER A 420 -15.57 -20.20 -7.89
CA SER A 420 -16.85 -19.52 -8.01
C SER A 420 -16.91 -18.81 -9.37
N ASP A 421 -17.94 -19.11 -10.17
CA ASP A 421 -18.11 -18.54 -11.51
C ASP A 421 -17.87 -17.02 -11.52
N PRO A 422 -17.25 -16.46 -12.58
CA PRO A 422 -17.02 -15.02 -12.67
C PRO A 422 -18.35 -14.29 -12.78
N ILE A 423 -18.88 -13.83 -11.64
CA ILE A 423 -20.11 -13.05 -11.56
C ILE A 423 -19.92 -11.77 -12.39
N GLN A 424 -20.64 -11.68 -13.50
CA GLN A 424 -20.73 -10.45 -14.27
C GLN A 424 -21.47 -9.38 -13.46
N PHE A 425 -20.72 -8.42 -12.91
CA PHE A 425 -21.28 -7.20 -12.34
C PHE A 425 -21.82 -6.28 -13.46
N ALA A 426 -22.98 -6.65 -14.00
CA ALA A 426 -23.78 -5.82 -14.90
C ALA A 426 -24.31 -4.58 -14.15
N GLY A 427 -23.44 -3.58 -13.97
CA GLY A 427 -23.73 -2.42 -13.13
C GLY A 427 -22.55 -1.50 -12.85
N LEU A 428 -21.30 -1.91 -13.14
CA LEU A 428 -20.21 -0.93 -13.25
C LEU A 428 -20.54 0.01 -14.41
N GLY A 429 -20.97 1.23 -14.09
CA GLY A 429 -21.32 2.24 -15.07
C GLY A 429 -20.15 2.41 -16.04
N ARG A 430 -20.41 2.17 -17.34
CA ARG A 430 -19.41 2.29 -18.40
C ARG A 430 -18.76 3.66 -18.29
N VAL A 431 -17.53 3.72 -17.80
CA VAL A 431 -16.62 4.81 -18.17
C VAL A 431 -16.63 4.81 -19.69
N ALA A 432 -16.96 5.95 -20.31
CA ALA A 432 -17.22 5.99 -21.74
C ALA A 432 -16.05 5.35 -22.46
N ARG A 433 -16.31 4.27 -23.21
CA ARG A 433 -15.30 3.52 -23.95
C ARG A 433 -14.75 4.45 -25.00
N ILE A 434 -13.66 5.16 -24.67
CA ILE A 434 -12.80 5.78 -25.68
C ILE A 434 -12.36 4.61 -26.54
N GLU A 435 -12.64 4.68 -27.83
CA GLU A 435 -12.24 3.65 -28.78
C GLU A 435 -10.72 3.65 -28.88
N THR A 436 -10.08 2.81 -28.06
CA THR A 436 -8.64 2.56 -28.10
C THR A 436 -8.35 1.68 -29.31
N PRO A 437 -7.43 2.06 -30.20
CA PRO A 437 -6.96 1.16 -31.25
C PRO A 437 -6.32 -0.08 -30.60
N GLU A 438 -6.55 -1.24 -31.20
CA GLU A 438 -5.87 -2.48 -30.80
C GLU A 438 -4.36 -2.31 -31.02
N LEU A 439 -3.56 -2.63 -30.01
CA LEU A 439 -2.11 -2.63 -30.15
C LEU A 439 -1.70 -3.77 -31.09
N PRO A 440 -0.88 -3.52 -32.13
CA PRO A 440 -0.45 -4.57 -33.05
C PRO A 440 0.45 -5.56 -32.32
N VAL A 441 -0.07 -6.75 -32.02
CA VAL A 441 0.69 -7.85 -31.43
C VAL A 441 1.56 -8.48 -32.53
N SER A 442 2.79 -7.96 -32.67
CA SER A 442 3.85 -8.59 -33.44
C SER A 442 5.18 -8.45 -32.72
N LEU A 443 5.54 -9.49 -31.96
CA LEU A 443 6.88 -9.68 -31.42
C LEU A 443 7.60 -10.70 -32.29
N PRO A 444 8.63 -10.33 -33.07
CA PRO A 444 9.50 -11.32 -33.69
C PRO A 444 10.39 -11.95 -32.60
N ALA A 445 10.38 -13.28 -32.51
CA ALA A 445 11.28 -14.02 -31.63
C ALA A 445 12.73 -13.92 -32.17
N ALA A 446 13.50 -12.98 -31.63
CA ALA A 446 14.92 -12.84 -31.94
C ALA A 446 15.75 -13.87 -31.16
N ALA A 447 16.43 -14.77 -31.86
CA ALA A 447 17.22 -15.84 -31.27
C ALA A 447 18.44 -15.29 -30.50
N LEU A 448 18.65 -15.81 -29.28
CA LEU A 448 19.85 -15.57 -28.51
C LEU A 448 21.03 -16.40 -29.04
N THR A 449 21.84 -15.80 -29.90
CA THR A 449 23.21 -16.30 -30.17
C THR A 449 24.19 -15.14 -30.17
N SER A 450 25.08 -15.08 -29.19
CA SER A 450 26.34 -14.35 -29.30
C SER A 450 27.42 -15.01 -28.43
N ALA A 451 28.55 -15.32 -29.05
CA ALA A 451 29.82 -15.63 -28.42
C ALA A 451 30.85 -14.59 -28.92
N PRO A 452 31.91 -14.29 -28.15
CA PRO A 452 32.54 -12.98 -28.23
C PRO A 452 33.60 -12.84 -29.34
N GLY A 453 33.54 -11.72 -30.06
CA GLY A 453 34.60 -11.27 -30.97
C GLY A 453 35.51 -10.25 -30.30
N THR A 454 36.80 -10.57 -30.18
CA THR A 454 37.85 -9.67 -29.69
C THR A 454 38.13 -8.50 -30.64
N ALA A 455 38.22 -7.27 -30.12
CA ALA A 455 38.88 -6.15 -30.78
C ALA A 455 39.60 -5.28 -29.75
N ALA A 456 40.90 -5.04 -29.95
CA ALA A 456 41.74 -4.22 -29.08
C ALA A 456 42.10 -2.88 -29.77
N ALA A 457 41.92 -1.77 -29.05
CA ALA A 457 42.58 -0.48 -29.28
C ALA A 457 42.40 0.37 -28.00
N THR A 458 43.39 0.46 -27.12
CA THR A 458 44.52 1.42 -27.16
C THR A 458 44.09 2.85 -26.82
N THR A 459 44.41 3.26 -25.59
CA THR A 459 44.36 4.64 -25.07
C THR A 459 45.35 5.54 -25.82
N PRO A 460 45.11 6.86 -25.91
CA PRO A 460 45.92 7.73 -25.04
C PRO A 460 45.19 8.97 -24.49
N ALA A 461 45.77 9.53 -23.43
CA ALA A 461 45.55 10.86 -22.88
C ALA A 461 46.90 11.36 -22.30
N PRO A 462 47.08 12.64 -21.93
CA PRO A 462 46.38 13.88 -22.27
C PRO A 462 47.33 14.89 -22.97
N PRO A 463 47.05 16.21 -22.96
CA PRO A 463 47.80 17.05 -22.00
C PRO A 463 46.93 18.11 -21.28
N ALA A 464 47.56 18.88 -20.37
CA ALA A 464 46.91 19.76 -19.38
C ALA A 464 47.31 21.26 -19.50
N ALA A 465 46.82 22.07 -18.54
CA ALA A 465 47.00 23.53 -18.34
C ALA A 465 46.08 24.44 -19.22
N SER A 466 45.68 25.65 -18.81
CA SER A 466 46.11 26.53 -17.68
C SER A 466 44.99 27.45 -17.14
N ASN A 467 45.27 28.11 -16.01
CA ASN A 467 44.47 28.98 -15.14
C ASN A 467 43.83 30.25 -15.74
N ALA A 468 42.70 30.69 -15.12
CA ALA A 468 42.38 32.08 -14.67
C ALA A 468 41.06 32.01 -13.84
N ALA A 469 40.92 32.37 -12.56
CA ALA A 469 41.26 33.57 -11.77
C ALA A 469 40.31 34.77 -11.96
N ALA A 470 39.81 35.30 -10.82
CA ALA A 470 39.00 36.53 -10.62
C ALA A 470 37.54 36.56 -11.15
N SER A 471 36.56 37.27 -10.57
CA SER A 471 36.34 37.82 -9.21
C SER A 471 34.87 38.30 -9.10
N GLN A 472 34.25 38.29 -7.91
CA GLN A 472 33.04 39.11 -7.63
C GLN A 472 33.12 39.75 -6.22
N PRO A 473 32.59 40.98 -6.03
CA PRO A 473 32.77 41.75 -4.80
C PRO A 473 31.64 41.58 -3.76
N GLU A 474 32.08 41.39 -2.52
CA GLU A 474 31.79 42.21 -1.33
C GLU A 474 30.41 42.87 -1.06
N SER A 475 29.79 42.40 0.02
CA SER A 475 28.98 43.12 1.04
C SER A 475 27.59 43.71 0.72
N ALA A 476 26.63 43.44 1.62
CA ALA A 476 26.09 44.46 2.54
C ALA A 476 25.20 43.82 3.63
N GLN A 477 25.51 44.11 4.90
CA GLN A 477 24.66 43.92 6.09
C GLN A 477 24.44 45.29 6.75
N PRO A 478 23.37 45.45 7.54
CA PRO A 478 23.57 45.77 8.98
C PRO A 478 22.60 44.95 9.87
N ALA A 479 22.81 44.60 11.17
CA ALA A 479 23.42 45.25 12.35
C ALA A 479 22.58 46.43 12.91
N GLY A 480 22.34 46.65 14.22
CA GLY A 480 22.42 45.89 15.50
C GLY A 480 21.08 46.09 16.27
N GLU A 481 20.83 45.80 17.56
CA GLU A 481 21.57 45.65 18.84
C GLU A 481 20.76 44.65 19.73
N ALA A 482 21.30 43.75 20.59
CA ALA A 482 22.04 43.92 21.87
C ALA A 482 21.24 44.63 23.00
N SER A 483 21.30 44.28 24.30
CA SER A 483 21.79 43.11 25.06
C SER A 483 21.39 43.25 26.55
N ALA A 484 21.18 42.17 27.30
CA ALA A 484 21.41 42.11 28.76
C ALA A 484 21.28 40.68 29.32
N ALA A 485 22.23 40.24 30.16
CA ALA A 485 22.22 38.92 30.81
C ALA A 485 22.86 38.94 32.20
N ALA A 486 22.31 38.17 33.15
CA ALA A 486 22.93 37.65 34.36
C ALA A 486 21.96 36.60 34.99
N GLY A 487 22.37 35.49 35.61
CA GLY A 487 23.72 34.94 35.78
C GLY A 487 23.90 34.27 37.14
N ALA A 488 23.66 32.96 37.25
CA ALA A 488 24.08 32.14 38.41
C ALA A 488 24.16 30.64 38.06
N SER A 489 25.36 30.07 38.06
CA SER A 489 25.62 28.60 38.05
C SER A 489 25.64 28.08 39.50
N THR A 490 25.79 26.80 39.87
CA THR A 490 26.25 25.53 39.26
C THR A 490 25.58 24.38 40.06
N SER A 491 25.37 23.16 39.58
CA SER A 491 26.43 22.17 39.31
C SER A 491 26.14 21.36 38.04
N THR A 492 26.92 21.61 37.00
CA THR A 492 26.81 20.93 35.70
C THR A 492 27.68 19.67 35.70
N SER A 493 27.10 18.50 35.46
CA SER A 493 27.87 17.37 34.92
C SER A 493 28.22 17.72 33.48
N THR A 494 29.43 18.22 33.25
CA THR A 494 29.88 18.63 31.92
C THR A 494 30.00 17.38 31.04
N SER A 495 28.99 17.13 30.21
CA SER A 495 29.08 16.13 29.15
C SER A 495 30.14 16.57 28.15
N ALA A 496 31.38 16.14 28.38
CA ALA A 496 32.43 16.25 27.38
C ALA A 496 31.95 15.61 26.06
N TRP A 497 32.40 16.12 24.92
CA TRP A 497 32.05 15.59 23.60
C TRP A 497 33.27 14.89 23.01
N MET A 498 33.07 13.66 22.50
CA MET A 498 34.07 12.90 21.76
C MET A 498 33.78 12.98 20.26
N VAL A 499 34.82 12.81 19.45
CA VAL A 499 34.66 12.64 18.01
C VAL A 499 34.41 11.16 17.70
N TYR A 500 33.24 10.86 17.15
CA TYR A 500 32.91 9.58 16.55
C TYR A 500 33.03 9.67 15.03
N ARG A 501 33.73 8.72 14.41
CA ARG A 501 33.86 8.62 12.95
C ARG A 501 32.79 7.68 12.39
N VAL A 502 31.92 8.22 11.53
CA VAL A 502 30.81 7.49 10.88
C VAL A 502 31.34 6.24 10.16
N ALA A 503 30.83 5.07 10.53
CA ALA A 503 31.20 3.77 9.98
C ALA A 503 30.24 3.30 8.87
N LYS A 504 30.59 2.19 8.21
CA LYS A 504 29.75 1.61 7.14
C LYS A 504 28.43 1.10 7.74
N GLY A 505 27.31 1.64 7.26
CA GLY A 505 25.96 1.31 7.76
C GLY A 505 25.43 2.25 8.86
N ASP A 506 26.21 3.23 9.31
CA ASP A 506 25.73 4.25 10.23
C ASP A 506 24.71 5.20 9.58
N THR A 507 23.75 5.65 10.38
CA THR A 507 22.87 6.77 10.05
C THR A 507 22.86 7.74 11.22
N LEU A 508 22.59 9.03 10.97
CA LEU A 508 22.52 10.03 12.03
C LEU A 508 21.48 9.68 13.12
N PHE A 509 20.42 8.97 12.74
CA PHE A 509 19.41 8.46 13.67
C PHE A 509 19.96 7.32 14.55
N ASN A 510 20.67 6.35 13.98
CA ASN A 510 21.27 5.25 14.73
C ASN A 510 22.40 5.74 15.65
N ILE A 511 23.21 6.71 15.19
CA ILE A 511 24.23 7.38 16.00
C ILE A 511 23.58 8.13 17.17
N ALA A 512 22.53 8.92 16.94
CA ALA A 512 21.80 9.61 18.01
C ALA A 512 21.19 8.63 19.03
N ARG A 513 20.58 7.54 18.53
CA ARG A 513 20.01 6.47 19.35
C ARG A 513 21.06 5.76 20.21
N ARG A 514 22.25 5.46 19.66
CA ARG A 514 23.37 4.85 20.38
C ARG A 514 24.03 5.83 21.38
N ALA A 515 24.10 7.11 21.00
CA ALA A 515 24.54 8.22 21.85
C ALA A 515 23.58 8.56 23.00
N GLY A 516 22.36 8.04 23.00
CA GLY A 516 21.35 8.29 24.04
C GLY A 516 20.72 9.69 23.99
N ILE A 517 20.92 10.44 22.90
CA ILE A 517 20.45 11.84 22.77
C ILE A 517 19.42 12.00 21.63
N PRO A 518 18.54 13.01 21.69
CA PRO A 518 17.63 13.30 20.59
C PRO A 518 18.38 13.62 19.28
N LEU A 519 17.83 13.17 18.14
CA LEU A 519 18.37 13.48 16.81
C LEU A 519 18.56 15.00 16.60
N ALA A 520 17.63 15.81 17.09
CA ALA A 520 17.72 17.27 17.02
C ALA A 520 18.94 17.83 17.79
N THR A 521 19.28 17.24 18.94
CA THR A 521 20.46 17.62 19.73
C THR A 521 21.75 17.24 19.01
N LEU A 522 21.84 16.01 18.47
CA LEU A 522 23.01 15.59 17.68
C LEU A 522 23.20 16.46 16.44
N LYS A 523 22.10 16.84 15.75
CA LYS A 523 22.14 17.76 14.61
C LYS A 523 22.62 19.16 14.98
N ALA A 524 22.10 19.72 16.07
CA ALA A 524 22.47 21.06 16.52
C ALA A 524 23.95 21.14 16.91
N GLU A 525 24.46 20.18 17.68
CA GLU A 525 25.87 20.11 18.07
C GLU A 525 26.81 19.97 16.86
N ASN A 526 26.39 19.23 15.84
CA ASN A 526 27.17 18.99 14.63
C ASN A 526 26.87 19.95 13.47
N GLN A 527 26.07 20.99 13.71
CA GLN A 527 25.68 22.01 12.73
C GLN A 527 25.11 21.42 11.42
N LEU A 528 24.43 20.27 11.49
CA LEU A 528 23.96 19.53 10.32
C LEU A 528 22.63 20.07 9.79
N ALA A 529 22.67 20.68 8.61
CA ALA A 529 21.48 21.17 7.90
C ALA A 529 20.48 20.03 7.56
N SER A 530 20.96 18.83 7.25
CA SER A 530 20.14 17.66 6.88
C SER A 530 20.36 16.47 7.83
N ASN A 531 19.71 15.34 7.54
CA ASN A 531 19.92 14.09 8.29
C ASN A 531 20.96 13.17 7.62
N ALA A 532 21.59 13.61 6.52
CA ALA A 532 22.60 12.86 5.81
C ALA A 532 23.94 12.90 6.55
N VAL A 533 24.66 11.78 6.51
CA VAL A 533 26.02 11.63 7.03
C VAL A 533 26.85 10.83 6.03
N SER A 534 28.10 11.23 5.81
CA SER A 534 29.02 10.57 4.89
C SER A 534 29.87 9.53 5.63
N LEU A 535 30.21 8.43 4.96
CA LEU A 535 31.16 7.45 5.49
C LEU A 535 32.48 8.13 5.84
N GLY A 536 32.97 7.93 7.06
CA GLY A 536 34.20 8.54 7.55
C GLY A 536 34.07 9.99 8.02
N GLN A 537 32.88 10.58 8.00
CA GLN A 537 32.60 11.90 8.59
C GLN A 537 32.79 11.86 10.11
N ASN A 538 33.36 12.93 10.67
CA ASN A 538 33.52 13.08 12.11
C ASN A 538 32.31 13.80 12.71
N LEU A 539 31.74 13.23 13.78
CA LEU A 539 30.61 13.78 14.53
C LEU A 539 30.94 13.86 16.02
N ARG A 540 30.62 14.99 16.65
CA ARG A 540 30.58 15.15 18.10
C ARG A 540 29.42 14.36 18.69
N VAL A 541 29.73 13.40 19.55
CA VAL A 541 28.77 12.64 20.38
C VAL A 541 29.20 12.74 21.85
N PRO A 542 28.32 12.59 22.85
CA PRO A 542 28.71 12.75 24.25
C PRO A 542 29.73 11.68 24.66
N SER A 543 30.86 12.09 25.25
CA SER A 543 31.93 11.22 25.76
C SER A 543 31.43 10.29 26.87
N SER A 544 30.39 10.69 27.61
CA SER A 544 29.67 9.83 28.56
C SER A 544 29.12 8.56 27.91
N THR A 545 29.03 8.53 26.58
CA THR A 545 28.44 7.44 25.81
C THR A 545 29.48 6.60 25.06
N ALA A 546 30.78 6.86 25.24
CA ALA A 546 31.87 6.16 24.53
C ALA A 546 31.77 4.62 24.61
N ALA A 547 31.38 4.08 25.76
CA ALA A 547 31.17 2.64 25.95
C ALA A 547 30.12 2.05 24.99
N ASN A 548 29.02 2.77 24.72
CA ASN A 548 27.96 2.30 23.80
C ASN A 548 28.44 2.26 22.34
N PHE A 549 29.50 2.99 21.99
CA PHE A 549 30.09 2.97 20.65
C PHE A 549 31.11 1.83 20.47
N ALA A 550 31.66 1.27 21.56
CA ALA A 550 32.62 0.17 21.54
C ALA A 550 31.96 -1.22 21.38
N SER A 551 30.70 -1.39 21.83
CA SER A 551 29.96 -2.65 21.74
C SER A 551 29.41 -2.95 20.34
N THR A 552 30.29 -3.20 19.36
CA THR A 552 29.95 -3.92 18.13
C THR A 552 31.12 -4.81 17.69
N SER A 553 31.55 -5.66 18.62
CA SER A 553 32.32 -6.87 18.36
C SER A 553 32.03 -7.88 19.48
N ILE A 554 32.16 -9.17 19.17
CA ILE A 554 31.93 -10.32 20.06
C ILE A 554 30.43 -10.62 20.31
N ALA A 555 30.10 -11.91 20.15
CA ALA A 555 28.80 -12.51 20.41
C ALA A 555 28.89 -13.46 21.63
N ASP A 556 27.74 -14.04 21.98
CA ASP A 556 27.54 -15.19 22.89
C ASP A 556 27.16 -14.92 24.37
N SER A 557 26.41 -15.90 24.89
CA SER A 557 26.14 -16.30 26.29
C SER A 557 25.70 -15.28 27.37
N GLY A 558 24.39 -15.33 27.68
CA GLY A 558 23.95 -15.85 28.99
C GLY A 558 23.80 -14.94 30.22
N THR A 559 22.62 -15.08 30.86
CA THR A 559 22.39 -14.98 32.33
C THR A 559 21.96 -13.63 32.94
N SER A 560 21.21 -13.75 34.04
CA SER A 560 20.38 -12.74 34.72
C SER A 560 20.86 -12.43 36.14
N ALA A 561 20.85 -11.15 36.54
CA ALA A 561 20.71 -10.62 37.91
C ALA A 561 20.44 -9.09 37.83
N ALA A 562 19.52 -8.41 38.53
CA ALA A 562 18.92 -8.49 39.87
C ALA A 562 19.58 -7.58 40.94
N ALA A 563 19.05 -6.34 41.09
CA ALA A 563 19.09 -5.45 42.27
C ALA A 563 18.13 -4.26 41.96
N THR A 564 17.18 -3.77 42.76
CA THR A 564 16.86 -3.78 44.22
C THR A 564 17.65 -2.79 45.08
N VAL A 565 17.22 -1.52 45.11
CA VAL A 565 17.33 -0.53 46.22
C VAL A 565 16.16 0.47 46.04
N THR A 566 15.02 0.38 46.73
CA THR A 566 14.66 0.99 48.04
C THR A 566 14.94 2.49 48.21
N GLY A 567 13.88 3.29 48.40
CA GLY A 567 13.94 4.72 48.71
C GLY A 567 12.54 5.36 48.73
N LYS A 568 12.11 5.89 49.89
CA LYS A 568 10.73 6.33 50.17
C LYS A 568 10.75 7.66 50.91
N ALA A 569 9.65 8.44 50.81
CA ALA A 569 9.38 9.71 51.52
C ALA A 569 10.21 10.95 51.05
N SER A 570 9.74 12.21 51.13
CA SER A 570 8.36 12.73 51.39
C SER A 570 8.21 14.25 51.08
N VAL A 571 6.96 14.67 50.90
CA VAL A 571 6.33 16.02 50.83
C VAL A 571 7.12 17.32 51.13
N SER A 572 6.81 18.38 50.35
CA SER A 572 6.19 19.63 50.85
C SER A 572 5.44 20.37 49.71
N ALA A 573 4.60 21.36 50.03
CA ALA A 573 3.60 21.94 49.12
C ALA A 573 3.37 23.46 49.32
N SER A 574 2.89 24.16 48.26
CA SER A 574 2.06 25.40 48.21
C SER A 574 2.09 25.96 46.77
N ALA A 575 1.11 26.64 46.15
CA ALA A 575 -0.23 27.09 46.52
C ALA A 575 -1.20 26.99 45.31
N ALA A 576 -2.52 27.13 45.52
CA ALA A 576 -3.55 27.14 44.46
C ALA A 576 -4.23 28.52 44.33
N PRO A 577 -4.86 28.84 43.18
CA PRO A 577 -6.32 28.69 43.01
C PRO A 577 -6.70 27.97 41.69
N LYS A 578 -7.96 27.64 41.35
CA LYS A 578 -9.30 27.70 42.01
C LYS A 578 -10.15 26.49 41.50
N ARG A 579 -11.36 26.28 42.04
CA ARG A 579 -12.11 24.99 41.94
C ARG A 579 -13.23 24.97 40.87
N ALA A 580 -13.09 24.13 39.84
CA ALA A 580 -14.18 23.78 38.92
C ALA A 580 -15.00 22.57 39.45
N LYS A 581 -16.29 22.47 39.06
CA LYS A 581 -17.20 21.42 39.55
C LYS A 581 -16.86 20.04 38.95
N ARG A 582 -16.97 19.01 39.80
CA ARG A 582 -16.49 17.64 39.59
C ARG A 582 -17.42 16.84 38.66
N ALA A 583 -16.90 16.33 37.55
CA ALA A 583 -17.62 15.37 36.71
C ALA A 583 -17.76 13.99 37.40
N LYS A 584 -18.80 13.24 37.05
CA LYS A 584 -19.08 11.88 37.56
C LYS A 584 -17.92 10.93 37.21
N PRO A 585 -17.50 10.01 38.09
CA PRO A 585 -16.39 9.11 37.81
C PRO A 585 -16.75 8.12 36.71
N ILE A 586 -15.99 8.13 35.61
CA ILE A 586 -15.99 7.09 34.59
C ILE A 586 -15.16 5.92 35.13
N THR A 587 -15.63 4.69 34.93
CA THR A 587 -14.96 3.46 35.41
C THR A 587 -13.57 3.34 34.77
N ALA A 588 -12.53 3.41 35.59
CA ALA A 588 -11.15 3.38 35.10
C ALA A 588 -10.71 1.94 34.82
N VAL A 589 -10.65 1.57 33.55
CA VAL A 589 -10.08 0.29 33.10
C VAL A 589 -8.55 0.40 33.11
N THR A 590 -7.84 -0.69 33.41
CA THR A 590 -6.37 -0.72 33.37
C THR A 590 -5.89 -1.50 32.15
N TYR A 591 -5.19 -0.81 31.25
CA TYR A 591 -4.58 -1.39 30.05
C TYR A 591 -3.09 -1.67 30.26
N THR A 592 -2.62 -2.86 29.87
CA THR A 592 -1.19 -3.19 29.87
C THR A 592 -0.60 -2.96 28.47
N VAL A 593 0.39 -2.08 28.38
CA VAL A 593 1.15 -1.75 27.17
C VAL A 593 1.79 -3.01 26.58
N ARG A 594 1.63 -3.22 25.28
CA ARG A 594 2.22 -4.32 24.50
C ARG A 594 3.45 -3.83 23.70
N ASN A 595 4.19 -4.77 23.10
CA ASN A 595 5.27 -4.39 22.18
C ASN A 595 4.69 -3.67 20.94
N GLY A 596 5.31 -2.55 20.54
CA GLY A 596 4.82 -1.68 19.46
C GLY A 596 3.70 -0.69 19.84
N ASP A 597 3.15 -0.73 21.06
CA ASP A 597 2.13 0.24 21.48
C ASP A 597 2.68 1.67 21.60
N THR A 598 1.89 2.65 21.16
CA THR A 598 2.20 4.09 21.29
C THR A 598 1.11 4.81 22.09
N LEU A 599 1.45 5.95 22.72
CA LEU A 599 0.47 6.80 23.41
C LEU A 599 -0.70 7.19 22.49
N PHE A 600 -0.42 7.43 21.20
CA PHE A 600 -1.42 7.71 20.19
C PHE A 600 -2.31 6.49 19.88
N GLY A 601 -1.71 5.32 19.66
CA GLY A 601 -2.45 4.07 19.39
C GLY A 601 -3.35 3.65 20.55
N ILE A 602 -2.85 3.73 21.79
CA ILE A 602 -3.65 3.42 22.99
C ILE A 602 -4.77 4.45 23.17
N ALA A 603 -4.48 5.75 23.05
CA ALA A 603 -5.51 6.79 23.19
C ALA A 603 -6.63 6.60 22.16
N ARG A 604 -6.28 6.32 20.89
CA ARG A 604 -7.22 6.01 19.81
C ARG A 604 -8.06 4.76 20.12
N LYS A 605 -7.43 3.68 20.60
CA LYS A 605 -8.09 2.41 20.98
C LYS A 605 -9.14 2.57 22.07
N PHE A 606 -8.90 3.44 23.04
CA PHE A 606 -9.84 3.76 24.13
C PHE A 606 -10.64 5.05 23.91
N GLN A 607 -10.67 5.57 22.67
CA GLN A 607 -11.43 6.78 22.26
C GLN A 607 -11.19 8.04 23.11
N ILE A 608 -10.05 8.13 23.80
CA ILE A 608 -9.62 9.29 24.58
C ILE A 608 -8.57 10.09 23.83
N SER A 609 -8.39 11.36 24.19
CA SER A 609 -7.27 12.14 23.63
C SER A 609 -5.95 11.72 24.28
N VAL A 610 -4.84 11.87 23.55
CA VAL A 610 -3.49 11.61 24.08
C VAL A 610 -3.24 12.45 25.34
N ASN A 611 -3.73 13.69 25.39
CA ASN A 611 -3.60 14.56 26.55
C ASN A 611 -4.40 14.05 27.77
N VAL A 612 -5.57 13.44 27.55
CA VAL A 612 -6.35 12.77 28.61
C VAL A 612 -5.65 11.50 29.10
N LEU A 613 -5.14 10.66 28.19
CA LEU A 613 -4.35 9.48 28.55
C LEU A 613 -3.08 9.86 29.35
N MET A 614 -2.35 10.88 28.91
CA MET A 614 -1.14 11.37 29.58
C MET A 614 -1.45 11.95 30.96
N SER A 615 -2.46 12.81 31.09
CA SER A 615 -2.82 13.42 32.37
C SER A 615 -3.36 12.41 33.39
N ALA A 616 -4.17 11.43 32.95
CA ALA A 616 -4.65 10.34 33.80
C ALA A 616 -3.52 9.43 34.35
N ASN A 617 -2.39 9.37 33.64
CA ASN A 617 -1.24 8.51 33.97
C ASN A 617 0.03 9.28 34.39
N ARG A 618 -0.04 10.61 34.53
CA ARG A 618 1.09 11.50 34.84
C ARG A 618 2.28 11.37 33.87
N LEU A 619 2.00 11.07 32.60
CA LEU A 619 3.01 10.90 31.55
C LEU A 619 3.30 12.24 30.87
N LYS A 620 4.56 12.47 30.48
CA LYS A 620 4.99 13.59 29.64
C LYS A 620 4.93 13.20 28.15
N ALA A 621 4.87 14.17 27.24
CA ALA A 621 4.79 13.91 25.80
C ALA A 621 5.98 13.11 25.21
N ASN A 622 7.13 13.13 25.88
CA ASN A 622 8.33 12.37 25.53
C ASN A 622 8.46 11.03 26.29
N THR A 623 7.40 10.54 26.95
CA THR A 623 7.48 9.30 27.74
C THR A 623 7.52 8.07 26.85
N VAL A 624 8.60 7.31 26.94
CA VAL A 624 8.74 6.02 26.25
C VAL A 624 7.85 4.98 26.94
N LEU A 625 6.87 4.45 26.22
CA LEU A 625 6.06 3.33 26.70
C LEU A 625 6.88 2.03 26.62
N ARG A 626 7.05 1.37 27.76
CA ARG A 626 7.67 0.04 27.84
C ARG A 626 6.57 -1.04 27.88
N PRO A 627 6.72 -2.17 27.17
CA PRO A 627 5.82 -3.31 27.32
C PRO A 627 5.70 -3.73 28.80
N GLY A 628 4.49 -4.08 29.24
CA GLY A 628 4.18 -4.36 30.65
C GLY A 628 3.77 -3.15 31.48
N LEU A 629 3.97 -1.90 31.01
CA LEU A 629 3.50 -0.70 31.72
C LEU A 629 1.96 -0.68 31.80
N ARG A 630 1.40 -0.45 32.98
CA ARG A 630 -0.05 -0.41 33.22
C ARG A 630 -0.56 1.03 33.19
N LEU A 631 -1.45 1.33 32.26
CA LEU A 631 -2.09 2.65 32.08
C LEU A 631 -3.56 2.60 32.49
N LYS A 632 -4.01 3.59 33.25
CA LYS A 632 -5.41 3.89 33.50
C LYS A 632 -6.01 4.52 32.24
N VAL A 633 -7.01 3.88 31.67
CA VAL A 633 -7.76 4.35 30.51
C VAL A 633 -9.22 4.56 30.93
N ALA A 634 -9.90 5.53 30.34
CA ALA A 634 -11.35 5.61 30.49
C ALA A 634 -11.97 4.47 29.67
N GLY A 635 -12.94 3.77 30.26
CA GLY A 635 -13.83 2.84 29.55
C GLY A 635 -15.01 3.57 28.93
#